data_AF-W1XRM1-F1
#
_entry.id   AF-W1XRM1-F1
#
_cell.length_a   1.000
_cell.length_b   1.000
_cell.length_c   1.000
_cell.angle_alpha   90.00
_cell.angle_beta   90.00
_cell.angle_gamma   90.00
#
_symmetry.space_group_name_H-M   'P 1'
#
loop_
_entity.id
_entity.type
_entity.pdbx_description
1 polymer ?
#
loop_
_entity_poly.entity_id
_entity_poly.type
_entity_poly.pdbx_seq_one_letter_code
_entity_poly.pdbx_strand_id
1 'polypeptide(L)' 'TKDYKVTIDGTKVATKTKLSYKANDGTAKQVSLADGLNFKNGTLTTASIDDAGVVKYDVNTAAITAGTDG' A
#
# COMPACT_ATOMS: atom_id res chain seq x y z
N THR A 1 -3.21 -22.28 40.87
CA THR A 1 -2.15 -21.89 39.93
C THR A 1 -2.01 -20.39 39.95
N LYS A 2 -0.81 -19.82 39.79
CA LYS A 2 -0.62 -18.36 39.71
C LYS A 2 -0.65 -17.98 38.24
N ASP A 3 -1.61 -17.14 37.86
CA ASP A 3 -1.71 -16.65 36.49
C ASP A 3 -0.91 -15.36 36.36
N TYR A 4 0.09 -15.37 35.48
CA TYR A 4 0.86 -14.17 35.13
C TYR A 4 0.37 -13.68 33.78
N LYS A 5 -0.14 -12.44 33.73
CA LYS A 5 -0.57 -11.81 32.48
C LYS A 5 0.55 -10.93 31.94
N VAL A 6 1.01 -11.24 30.73
CA VAL A 6 1.87 -10.35 29.94
C VAL A 6 0.98 -9.56 28.99
N THR A 7 1.14 -8.25 28.95
CA THR A 7 0.41 -7.36 28.03
C THR A 7 1.36 -6.77 27.00
N ILE A 8 0.98 -6.85 25.72
CA ILE A 8 1.70 -6.23 24.60
C ILE A 8 0.87 -5.03 24.11
N ASP A 9 1.51 -3.88 23.97
CA ASP A 9 0.92 -2.70 23.36
C ASP A 9 1.04 -2.79 21.83
N GLY A 10 -0.04 -3.24 21.18
CA GLY A 10 -0.08 -3.41 19.72
C GLY A 10 0.16 -2.13 18.93
N THR A 11 -0.21 -0.97 19.48
CA THR A 11 0.01 0.34 18.82
C THR A 11 1.50 0.69 18.79
N LYS A 12 2.21 0.42 19.90
CA LYS A 12 3.67 0.57 19.95
C LYS A 12 4.38 -0.44 19.04
N VAL A 13 3.87 -1.67 18.94
CA VAL A 13 4.39 -2.65 17.98
C VAL A 13 4.20 -2.13 16.55
N ALA A 14 3.01 -1.67 16.17
CA ALA A 14 2.73 -1.20 14.82
C ALA A 14 3.60 -0.02 14.38
N THR A 15 3.92 0.90 15.28
CA THR A 15 4.82 2.04 14.98
C THR A 15 6.29 1.63 14.85
N LYS A 16 6.72 0.52 15.48
CA LYS A 16 8.11 0.04 15.44
C LYS A 16 8.35 -1.00 14.35
N THR A 17 7.34 -1.78 13.98
CA THR A 17 7.42 -2.77 12.92
C THR A 17 7.43 -2.08 11.55
N LYS A 18 8.40 -2.43 10.71
CA LYS A 18 8.53 -1.94 9.34
C LYS A 18 8.08 -2.98 8.33
N LEU A 19 7.32 -2.55 7.33
CA LEU A 19 6.94 -3.33 6.16
C LEU A 19 7.87 -2.95 5.01
N SER A 20 8.66 -3.92 4.55
CA SER A 20 9.52 -3.75 3.37
C SER A 20 8.73 -4.03 2.10
N TYR A 21 8.83 -3.16 1.10
CA TYR A 21 8.16 -3.33 -0.19
C TYR A 21 9.06 -2.88 -1.34
N LYS A 22 8.77 -3.40 -2.54
CA LYS A 22 9.53 -3.14 -3.78
C LYS A 22 8.56 -2.89 -4.92
N ALA A 23 8.96 -2.06 -5.87
CA ALA A 23 8.33 -1.98 -7.18
C ALA A 23 9.25 -2.66 -8.19
N ASN A 24 8.72 -3.60 -8.97
CA ASN A 24 9.40 -4.25 -10.11
C ASN A 24 10.85 -4.67 -9.80
N ASP A 25 11.04 -5.51 -8.77
CA ASP A 25 12.36 -5.99 -8.31
C ASP A 25 13.38 -4.91 -7.92
N GLY A 26 12.96 -3.65 -7.81
CA GLY A 26 13.83 -2.53 -7.49
C GLY A 26 14.31 -2.48 -6.03
N THR A 27 14.87 -1.33 -5.66
CA THR A 27 15.35 -1.06 -4.29
C THR A 27 14.21 -1.19 -3.28
N ALA A 28 14.48 -1.88 -2.18
CA ALA A 28 13.52 -1.99 -1.09
C ALA A 28 13.26 -0.63 -0.45
N LYS A 29 11.99 -0.33 -0.23
CA LYS A 29 11.50 0.80 0.57
C LYS A 29 10.85 0.25 1.83
N GLN A 30 10.66 1.12 2.83
CA GLN A 30 10.02 0.75 4.10
C GLN A 30 8.93 1.73 4.47
N VAL A 31 7.88 1.22 5.10
CA VAL A 31 6.82 1.98 5.77
C VAL A 31 6.54 1.35 7.14
N SER A 32 5.96 2.06 8.10
CA SER A 32 5.55 1.42 9.36
C SER A 32 4.25 0.62 9.17
N LEU A 33 4.03 -0.40 10.01
CA LEU A 33 2.74 -1.09 10.04
C LEU A 33 1.60 -0.12 10.42
N ALA A 34 1.88 0.89 11.26
CA ALA A 34 0.91 1.92 11.63
C ALA A 34 0.50 2.82 10.45
N ASP A 35 1.45 3.17 9.58
CA ASP A 35 1.18 4.02 8.41
C ASP A 35 0.52 3.24 7.27
N GLY A 36 0.79 1.93 7.17
CA GLY A 36 0.26 1.06 6.13
C GLY A 36 0.77 1.39 4.71
N LEU A 37 0.19 0.75 3.70
CA LEU A 37 0.49 1.03 2.29
C LEU A 37 -0.59 1.94 1.70
N ASN A 38 -0.17 3.01 1.02
CA ASN A 38 -1.07 3.94 0.34
C ASN A 38 -0.88 3.85 -1.18
N PHE A 39 -1.79 3.17 -1.87
CA PHE A 39 -1.82 3.09 -3.32
C PHE A 39 -2.50 4.33 -3.89
N LYS A 40 -1.77 5.10 -4.69
CA LYS A 40 -2.23 6.37 -5.23
C LYS A 40 -2.43 6.29 -6.73
N ASN A 41 -3.31 7.13 -7.24
CA ASN A 41 -3.44 7.40 -8.66
C ASN A 41 -2.10 7.85 -9.25
N GLY A 42 -1.78 7.36 -10.44
CA GLY A 42 -0.73 7.89 -11.29
C GLY A 42 -1.28 8.96 -12.24
N THR A 43 -0.47 9.38 -13.20
CA THR A 43 -0.89 10.39 -14.20
C THR A 43 -2.08 9.93 -15.02
N LEU A 44 -2.11 8.66 -15.44
CA LEU A 44 -3.15 8.07 -16.28
C LEU A 44 -3.73 6.81 -15.65
N THR A 45 -3.59 6.63 -14.34
CA THR A 45 -4.11 5.47 -13.64
C THR A 45 -4.88 5.87 -12.39
N THR A 46 -5.98 5.18 -12.12
CA THR A 46 -6.74 5.28 -10.88
C THR A 46 -6.52 4.00 -10.08
N ALA A 47 -6.03 4.14 -8.84
CA ALA A 47 -5.92 3.03 -7.91
C ALA A 47 -7.24 2.87 -7.15
N SER A 48 -7.78 1.66 -7.10
CA SER A 48 -8.94 1.30 -6.28
C SER A 48 -8.64 0.06 -5.44
N ILE A 49 -9.22 0.00 -4.25
CA ILE A 49 -8.96 -1.04 -3.26
C ILE A 49 -10.30 -1.61 -2.82
N ASP A 50 -10.49 -2.90 -3.03
CA ASP A 50 -11.68 -3.64 -2.61
C ASP A 50 -11.41 -4.40 -1.30
N ASP A 51 -12.42 -5.16 -0.87
CA ASP A 51 -12.36 -6.04 0.28
C ASP A 51 -11.14 -6.97 0.26
N ALA A 52 -10.67 -7.33 1.46
CA ALA A 52 -9.48 -8.16 1.68
C ALA A 52 -8.17 -7.63 1.06
N GLY A 53 -8.13 -6.34 0.67
CA GLY A 53 -6.92 -5.70 0.18
C GLY A 53 -6.61 -6.00 -1.29
N VAL A 54 -7.61 -6.36 -2.09
CA VAL A 54 -7.45 -6.50 -3.55
C VAL A 54 -7.19 -5.11 -4.15
N VAL A 55 -6.00 -4.92 -4.72
CA VAL A 55 -5.60 -3.67 -5.37
C VAL A 55 -5.86 -3.77 -6.87
N LYS A 56 -6.56 -2.78 -7.41
CA LYS A 56 -6.89 -2.63 -8.83
C LYS A 56 -6.30 -1.34 -9.38
N TYR A 57 -6.00 -1.34 -10.68
CA TYR A 57 -5.58 -0.16 -11.41
C TYR A 57 -6.37 -0.02 -12.71
N ASP A 58 -7.12 1.06 -12.82
CA ASP A 58 -7.82 1.43 -14.04
C ASP A 58 -6.98 2.44 -14.83
N VAL A 59 -7.04 2.40 -16.16
CA VAL A 59 -6.41 3.42 -17.03
C VAL A 59 -7.41 4.54 -17.30
N ASN A 60 -7.01 5.79 -17.07
CA ASN A 60 -7.81 6.97 -17.39
C ASN A 60 -7.63 7.35 -18.87
N THR A 61 -8.34 6.66 -19.74
CA THR A 61 -8.28 6.88 -21.20
C THR A 61 -8.88 8.20 -21.64
N ALA A 62 -9.79 8.79 -20.87
CA ALA A 62 -10.41 10.08 -21.18
C ALA A 62 -9.39 11.25 -21.19
N ALA A 63 -8.27 11.09 -20.49
CA ALA A 63 -7.18 12.07 -20.50
C ALA A 63 -6.20 11.88 -21.68
N ILE A 64 -6.36 10.82 -22.48
CA ILE A 64 -5.49 10.53 -23.62
C ILE A 64 -6.00 11.30 -24.83
N THR A 65 -5.21 12.23 -25.33
CA THR A 65 -5.44 12.84 -26.64
C THR A 65 -4.76 11.98 -27.70
N ALA A 66 -5.52 11.44 -28.64
CA ALA A 66 -4.95 10.66 -29.75
C ALA A 66 -4.07 11.56 -30.64
N GLY A 67 -2.88 11.09 -30.97
CA GLY A 67 -2.04 11.73 -31.99
C GLY A 67 -2.60 11.46 -33.40
N THR A 68 -2.01 12.10 -34.41
CA THR A 68 -2.38 11.89 -35.82
C THR A 68 -2.22 10.45 -36.30
N ASP A 69 -1.48 9.64 -35.54
CA ASP A 69 -1.01 8.33 -35.96
C ASP A 69 -1.78 7.17 -35.31
N GLY A 70 -2.76 7.46 -34.44
CA GLY A 70 -3.53 6.45 -33.70
C GLY A 70 -2.65 5.54 -32.84
#